data_AF-A0A971RDD8-F1
#
_entry.id   AF-A0A971RDD8-F1
#
_cell.length_a   1.000
_cell.length_b   1.000
_cell.length_c   1.000
_cell.angle_alpha   90.00
_cell.angle_beta   90.00
_cell.angle_gamma   90.00
#
_symmetry.space_group_name_H-M   'P 1'
#
loop_
_entity.id
_entity.type
_entity.pdbx_description
1 polymer ?
#
loop_
_entity_poly.entity_id
_entity_poly.type
_entity_poly.pdbx_seq_one_letter_code
_entity_poly.pdbx_strand_id
1 'polypeptide(L)' 'ANVDALVISKIDLIPYIPFDVEAYTRIVRGINPEIEVFPLSAVSGEGMDRWVDWVRGLSRGKQD' A
#
# COMPACT_ATOMS: atom_id res chain seq x y z
N ALA A 1 2.22 -10.70 12.44
CA ALA A 1 3.22 -10.26 11.43
C ALA A 1 3.83 -8.95 11.88
N ASN A 2 5.12 -8.68 11.66
CA ASN A 2 5.82 -7.46 12.11
C ASN A 2 5.81 -6.34 11.06
N VAL A 3 4.72 -6.19 10.32
CA VAL A 3 4.62 -5.23 9.21
C VAL A 3 3.31 -4.46 9.33
N ASP A 4 3.40 -3.14 9.43
CA ASP A 4 2.24 -2.26 9.57
C ASP A 4 1.60 -1.89 8.22
N ALA A 5 2.39 -1.89 7.14
CA ALA A 5 1.92 -1.51 5.80
C ALA A 5 2.58 -2.31 4.67
N LEU A 6 1.82 -2.54 3.61
CA LEU A 6 2.25 -3.11 2.34
C LEU A 6 2.05 -2.07 1.23
N VAL A 7 3.12 -1.76 0.50
CA VAL A 7 3.06 -0.91 -0.70
C VAL A 7 3.14 -1.79 -1.94
N ILE A 8 2.11 -1.77 -2.77
CA ILE A 8 2.08 -2.41 -4.08
C ILE A 8 2.42 -1.34 -5.12
N SER A 9 3.70 -1.25 -5.47
CA SER A 9 4.19 -0.25 -6.42
C SER A 9 3.99 -0.67 -7.88
N LYS A 10 4.09 0.31 -8.79
CA LYS A 10 4.03 0.14 -10.25
C LYS A 10 2.68 -0.38 -10.77
N ILE A 11 1.57 0.07 -10.18
CA ILE A 11 0.23 -0.31 -10.65
C ILE A 11 -0.06 0.16 -12.08
N ASP A 12 0.72 1.11 -12.61
CA ASP A 12 0.73 1.48 -14.04
C ASP A 12 1.07 0.31 -14.97
N LEU A 13 1.66 -0.77 -14.44
CA LEU A 13 1.95 -1.98 -15.20
C LEU A 13 0.77 -2.96 -15.32
N ILE A 14 -0.31 -2.79 -14.56
CA ILE A 14 -1.48 -3.70 -14.56
C ILE A 14 -2.03 -3.97 -15.97
N PRO A 15 -2.10 -3.00 -16.90
CA PRO A 15 -2.52 -3.29 -18.27
C PRO A 15 -1.57 -4.20 -19.07
N TYR A 16 -0.32 -4.36 -18.63
CA TYR A 16 0.75 -5.05 -19.33
C TYR A 16 1.17 -6.37 -18.69
N ILE A 17 0.77 -6.63 -17.43
CA ILE A 17 1.12 -7.86 -16.71
C ILE A 17 -0.12 -8.49 -16.07
N PRO A 18 -0.20 -9.83 -15.99
CA PRO A 18 -1.34 -10.51 -15.38
C PRO A 18 -1.23 -10.48 -13.85
N PHE A 19 -1.38 -9.31 -13.24
CA PHE A 19 -1.36 -9.13 -11.79
C PHE A 19 -2.71 -8.62 -11.27
N ASP A 20 -3.30 -9.38 -10.35
CA ASP A 20 -4.57 -9.02 -9.68
C ASP A 20 -4.28 -8.47 -8.28
N VAL A 21 -4.39 -7.14 -8.15
CA VAL A 21 -4.17 -6.41 -6.89
C VAL A 21 -5.16 -6.84 -5.81
N GLU A 22 -6.43 -7.11 -6.16
CA GLU A 22 -7.45 -7.47 -5.20
C GLU A 22 -7.25 -8.89 -4.66
N ALA A 23 -6.95 -9.84 -5.55
CA ALA A 23 -6.62 -11.21 -5.15
C ALA A 23 -5.40 -11.26 -4.23
N TYR A 24 -4.34 -10.53 -4.58
CA TYR A 24 -3.16 -10.42 -3.74
C TYR A 24 -3.49 -9.78 -2.38
N THR A 25 -4.28 -8.71 -2.37
CA THR A 25 -4.72 -8.04 -1.14
C THR A 25 -5.51 -8.97 -0.22
N ARG A 26 -6.40 -9.82 -0.77
CA ARG A 26 -7.13 -10.84 0.02
C ARG A 26 -6.19 -11.83 0.69
N ILE A 27 -5.17 -12.31 -0.03
CA ILE A 27 -4.18 -13.25 0.49
C ILE A 27 -3.40 -12.61 1.65
N VAL A 28 -2.91 -11.39 1.47
CA VAL A 28 -2.12 -10.67 2.48
C VAL A 28 -2.96 -10.42 3.73
N ARG A 29 -4.22 -10.00 3.59
CA ARG A 29 -5.13 -9.82 4.74
C ARG A 29 -5.45 -11.12 5.47
N GLY A 30 -5.41 -12.27 4.78
CA GLY A 30 -5.51 -13.59 5.43
C GLY A 30 -4.32 -13.90 6.35
N ILE A 31 -3.17 -13.28 6.13
CA ILE A 31 -1.94 -13.46 6.93
C ILE A 31 -1.81 -12.36 7.99
N ASN A 32 -2.15 -11.13 7.63
CA ASN A 32 -2.12 -9.96 8.50
C ASN A 32 -3.40 -9.14 8.34
N PRO A 33 -4.44 -9.39 9.15
CA PRO A 33 -5.73 -8.70 9.04
C PRO A 33 -5.66 -7.18 9.19
N GLU A 34 -4.72 -6.70 9.99
CA GLU A 34 -4.57 -5.27 10.33
C GLU A 34 -3.64 -4.51 9.37
N ILE A 35 -3.15 -5.15 8.30
CA ILE A 35 -2.20 -4.50 7.39
C ILE A 35 -2.86 -3.42 6.55
N GLU A 36 -2.26 -2.24 6.52
CA GLU A 36 -2.61 -1.21 5.56
C GLU A 36 -2.01 -1.51 4.19
N VAL A 37 -2.83 -1.50 3.13
CA VAL A 37 -2.37 -1.81 1.77
C VAL A 37 -2.47 -0.57 0.88
N PHE A 38 -1.39 -0.22 0.19
CA PHE A 38 -1.28 0.96 -0.67
C PHE A 38 -0.88 0.56 -2.10
N PRO A 39 -1.84 0.38 -3.01
CA PRO A 39 -1.56 0.32 -4.45
C PRO A 39 -1.18 1.72 -4.95
N LEU A 40 -0.02 1.85 -5.61
CA LEU A 40 0.44 3.15 -6.13
C LEU A 40 1.37 3.03 -7.35
N SER A 41 1.50 4.14 -8.07
CA SER A 41 2.51 4.35 -9.10
C SER A 41 3.23 5.67 -8.89
N ALA A 42 4.56 5.62 -8.83
CA ALA A 42 5.38 6.82 -8.83
C ALA A 42 5.46 7.49 -10.22
N VAL A 43 5.07 6.77 -11.30
CA VAL A 43 5.08 7.29 -12.67
C VAL A 43 3.85 8.15 -12.92
N SER A 44 2.66 7.64 -12.61
CA SER A 44 1.41 8.38 -12.77
C SER A 44 1.07 9.29 -11.58
N GLY A 45 1.68 9.02 -10.41
CA GLY A 45 1.33 9.66 -9.14
C GLY A 45 0.11 9.03 -8.44
N GLU A 46 -0.55 8.04 -9.07
CA GLU A 46 -1.72 7.37 -8.50
C GLU A 46 -1.37 6.74 -7.14
N GLY A 47 -2.24 6.95 -6.14
CA GLY A 47 -2.09 6.37 -4.80
C GLY A 47 -0.99 6.99 -3.92
N MET A 48 -0.17 7.90 -4.45
CA MET A 48 0.95 8.51 -3.72
C MET A 48 0.48 9.36 -2.54
N ASP A 49 -0.56 10.17 -2.70
CA ASP A 49 -1.07 11.06 -1.64
C ASP A 49 -1.52 10.27 -0.41
N ARG A 50 -2.31 9.21 -0.61
CA ARG A 50 -2.78 8.33 0.47
C ARG A 50 -1.62 7.70 1.23
N TRP A 51 -0.60 7.24 0.52
CA TRP A 51 0.60 6.67 1.13
C TRP A 51 1.37 7.71 1.96
N VAL A 52 1.64 8.88 1.36
CA VAL A 52 2.40 9.96 2.01
C VAL A 52 1.67 10.47 3.25
N ASP A 53 0.35 10.64 3.19
CA ASP A 53 -0.45 11.10 4.31
C ASP A 53 -0.46 10.09 5.46
N TRP A 54 -0.53 8.79 5.16
CA TRP A 54 -0.41 7.75 6.18
C TRP A 54 0.95 7.81 6.89
N VAL A 55 2.05 7.88 6.13
CA VAL A 55 3.40 8.01 6.70
C VAL A 55 3.56 9.28 7.54
N ARG A 56 3.03 10.42 7.06
CA ARG A 56 3.03 11.68 7.81
C ARG A 56 2.23 11.58 9.11
N GLY A 57 1.14 10.81 9.11
CA GLY A 57 0.34 10.52 10.30
C GLY A 57 1.16 9.80 11.39
N LEU A 58 2.03 8.86 11.00
CA LEU A 58 2.88 8.13 11.96
C LEU A 58 3.84 9.05 12.71
N SER A 59 4.36 10.09 12.06
CA SER A 59 5.29 11.04 12.69
C SER A 59 4.63 11.95 13.73
N ARG A 60 3.31 12.14 13.66
CA ARG A 60 2.56 13.02 14.57
C ARG A 60 2.28 12.38 15.93
N GLY A 61 2.46 11.07 16.08
CA GLY A 61 2.25 10.33 17.33
C GLY A 61 3.50 10.16 18.20
N LYS A 62 4.61 10.87 17.92
CA LYS A 62 5.89 10.79 18.68
C LYS A 62 6.26 12.08 19.41
N GLN A 63 5.33 13.00 19.58
CA GLN A 63 5.55 14.24 20.33
C GLN A 63 4.71 14.24 21.61
N ASP A 64 5.15 13.41 22.55
CA ASP A 64 4.88 13.47 24.00
C ASP A 64 6.15 13.05 24.74
#